data_AF-A0A7V8XS93-F1
#
_entry.id   AF-A0A7V8XS93-F1
#
_cell.length_a   1.000
_cell.length_b   1.000
_cell.length_c   1.000
_cell.angle_alpha   90.00
_cell.angle_beta   90.00
_cell.angle_gamma   90.00
#
_symmetry.space_group_name_H-M   'P 1'
#
loop_
_entity.id
_entity.type
_entity.pdbx_description
1 polymer ?
#
loop_
_entity_poly.entity_id
_entity_poly.type
_entity_poly.pdbx_seq_one_letter_code
_entity_poly.pdbx_strand_id
1 'polypeptide(L)' 'MGALPQRSRFRWLVSPKSTTIQVSPVHTGCTHDPAAALDRLLSTLVTRSASS' A
#
# COMPACT_ATOMS: atom_id res chain seq x y z
N MET A 1 20.22 32.50 -2.72
CA MET A 1 18.82 32.23 -3.13
C MET A 1 18.44 30.84 -2.62
N GLY A 2 17.41 30.69 -1.78
CA GLY A 2 16.77 29.37 -1.53
C GLY A 2 16.81 28.75 -0.13
N ALA A 3 17.15 29.46 0.94
CA ALA A 3 17.04 28.91 2.31
C ALA A 3 15.69 29.26 2.94
N LEU A 4 14.63 28.51 2.61
CA LEU A 4 13.35 28.62 3.34
C LEU A 4 13.53 28.03 4.76
N PRO A 5 13.10 28.73 5.83
CA PRO A 5 13.16 28.19 7.19
C PRO A 5 12.34 26.89 7.31
N GLN A 6 12.86 25.92 8.07
CA GLN A 6 12.37 24.54 8.25
C GLN A 6 10.83 24.40 8.33
N ARG A 7 10.14 25.38 8.93
CA ARG A 7 8.68 25.41 9.14
C ARG A 7 7.83 25.50 7.87
N SER A 8 8.39 25.97 6.75
CA SER A 8 7.63 26.14 5.49
C SER A 8 7.53 24.85 4.67
N ARG A 9 8.21 23.76 5.05
CA ARG A 9 8.20 22.49 4.32
C ARG A 9 6.97 21.62 4.56
N PHE A 10 6.26 21.82 5.68
CA PHE A 10 5.21 20.88 6.14
C PHE A 10 3.82 21.51 6.31
N ARG A 11 3.63 22.78 5.92
CA ARG A 11 2.37 23.50 6.16
C ARG A 11 1.21 23.11 5.22
N TRP A 12 1.47 22.25 4.23
CA TRP A 12 0.48 21.80 3.22
C TRP A 12 0.16 20.30 3.26
N LEU A 13 0.77 19.53 4.18
CA LEU A 13 0.55 18.08 4.32
C LEU A 13 -0.33 17.71 5.53
N VAL A 14 -1.01 18.68 6.12
CA VAL A 14 -1.86 18.44 7.29
C VAL A 14 -3.32 18.48 6.83
N SER A 15 -3.90 17.30 6.57
CA SER A 15 -5.35 17.19 6.37
C SER A 15 -6.05 17.57 7.69
N PRO A 16 -6.96 18.56 7.72
CA PRO A 16 -7.51 19.15 8.96
C PRO A 16 -8.19 18.17 9.92
N LYS A 17 -8.70 17.05 9.42
CA LYS A 17 -9.05 15.84 10.16
C LYS A 17 -9.48 14.81 9.13
N SER A 18 -8.54 13.97 8.71
CA SER A 18 -8.86 12.81 7.86
C SER A 18 -9.36 11.69 8.76
N THR A 19 -10.66 11.68 9.07
CA THR A 19 -11.28 10.62 9.88
C THR A 19 -12.48 10.02 9.16
N THR A 20 -12.40 9.88 7.85
CA THR A 20 -13.39 9.12 7.08
C THR A 20 -12.79 7.78 6.71
N ILE A 21 -13.14 6.75 7.47
CA ILE A 21 -12.87 5.36 7.07
C ILE A 21 -13.97 4.97 6.10
N GLN A 22 -13.67 4.91 4.80
CA GLN A 22 -14.59 4.30 3.85
C GLN A 22 -14.45 2.79 3.96
N VAL A 23 -15.44 2.14 4.58
CA VAL A 23 -15.49 0.68 4.63
C VAL A 23 -15.91 0.14 3.27
N SER A 24 -15.12 -0.76 2.69
CA SER A 24 -15.54 -1.57 1.55
C SER A 24 -16.29 -2.80 2.04
N PRO A 25 -17.13 -3.43 1.22
CA PRO A 25 -17.67 -4.75 1.52
C PRO A 25 -16.54 -5.71 1.88
N VAL A 26 -16.79 -6.61 2.82
CA VAL A 26 -15.81 -7.62 3.21
C VAL A 26 -15.48 -8.49 1.98
N HIS A 27 -14.23 -8.47 1.54
CA HIS A 27 -13.74 -9.29 0.41
C HIS A 27 -13.28 -10.67 0.91
N THR A 28 -14.05 -11.31 1.80
CA THR A 28 -13.79 -12.71 2.19
C THR A 28 -14.13 -13.64 1.04
N GLY A 29 -13.41 -14.76 0.92
CA GLY A 29 -13.65 -15.76 -0.13
C GLY A 29 -12.78 -15.59 -1.38
N CYS A 30 -11.69 -14.80 -1.33
CA CYS A 30 -10.73 -14.68 -2.43
C CYS A 30 -10.10 -16.02 -2.86
N THR A 31 -10.13 -17.04 -1.99
CA THR A 31 -9.72 -18.41 -2.31
C THR A 31 -10.46 -19.42 -1.44
N HIS A 32 -10.72 -20.60 -1.98
CA HIS A 32 -11.21 -21.78 -1.25
C HIS A 32 -10.07 -22.73 -0.84
N ASP A 33 -8.87 -22.51 -1.38
CA ASP A 33 -7.64 -23.25 -1.06
C ASP A 33 -6.53 -22.23 -0.76
N PRO A 34 -6.25 -21.98 0.52
CA PRO A 34 -5.19 -21.06 0.93
C PRO A 34 -3.78 -21.52 0.52
N ALA A 35 -3.53 -22.82 0.48
CA ALA A 35 -2.21 -23.37 0.16
C ALA A 35 -1.87 -23.17 -1.32
N ALA A 36 -2.80 -23.53 -2.21
CA ALA A 36 -2.63 -23.30 -3.65
C ALA A 36 -2.52 -21.81 -4.00
N ALA A 37 -3.28 -20.96 -3.31
CA ALA A 37 -3.20 -19.51 -3.50
C ALA A 37 -1.82 -18.96 -3.10
N LEU A 38 -1.24 -19.46 -2.00
CA LEU A 38 0.09 -19.06 -1.55
C LEU A 38 1.18 -19.47 -2.55
N ASP A 39 1.17 -20.71 -3.04
CA ASP A 39 2.15 -21.19 -4.02
C ASP A 39 2.12 -20.37 -5.33
N ARG A 40 0.92 -20.04 -5.80
CA ARG A 40 0.73 -19.15 -6.96
C ARG A 40 1.30 -17.75 -6.69
N LEU A 41 1.04 -17.17 -5.53
CA LEU A 41 1.53 -15.83 -5.21
C LEU A 41 3.07 -15.81 -5.11
N LEU A 42 3.66 -16.83 -4.49
CA LEU A 42 5.12 -16.94 -4.40
C LEU A 42 5.75 -17.06 -5.78
N SER A 43 5.27 -17.97 -6.63
CA SER A 43 5.77 -18.12 -8.01
C SER A 43 5.65 -16.85 -8.85
N THR A 44 4.57 -16.08 -8.65
CA THR A 44 4.30 -14.87 -9.44
C THR A 44 5.09 -13.65 -8.96
N LEU A 45 5.18 -13.46 -7.64
CA LEU A 45 5.67 -12.22 -7.03
C LEU A 45 7.09 -12.32 -6.49
N VAL A 46 7.58 -13.53 -6.23
CA VAL A 46 8.87 -13.77 -5.57
C VAL A 46 9.78 -14.60 -6.47
N THR A 47 9.29 -15.73 -7.00
CA THR A 47 10.12 -16.70 -7.73
C THR A 47 10.43 -16.30 -9.18
N ARG A 48 10.15 -15.05 -9.56
CA ARG A 48 10.75 -14.39 -10.73
C ARG A 48 11.45 -13.09 -10.32
N SER A 49 12.64 -13.23 -9.76
CA SER A 49 13.67 -12.19 -9.74
C SER A 49 14.99 -12.73 -10.33
N ALA A 50 14.95 -13.09 -11.60
CA ALA A 50 16.15 -13.22 -12.43
C ALA A 50 15.78 -12.83 -13.87
N SER A 51 15.49 -11.55 -14.08
CA SER A 51 15.53 -10.94 -15.40
C SER A 51 15.92 -9.48 -15.24
N SER A 52 17.19 -9.26 -15.61
CA SER A 52 17.93 -8.01 -15.81
C SER A 52 18.46 -7.26 -14.59
#